data_AF-A0A7W1ZJJ6-F1
#
_entry.id   AF-A0A7W1ZJJ6-F1
#
_cell.length_a   1.000
_cell.length_b   1.000
_cell.length_c   1.000
_cell.angle_alpha   90.00
_cell.angle_beta   90.00
_cell.angle_gamma   90.00
#
_symmetry.space_group_name_H-M   'P 1'
#
loop_
_entity.id
_entity.type
_entity.pdbx_description
1 polymer ?
#
loop_
_entity_poly.entity_id
_entity_poly.type
_entity_poly.pdbx_seq_one_letter_code
_entity_poly.pdbx_strand_id
1 'polypeptide(L)' 'MDKIVPADYDGDGKADIAVLRDGAWHLQRSTAGFAGVQFGSANYKPVPNAFVR' A
#
# COMPACT_ATOMS: atom_id res chain seq x y z
N MET A 1 9.10 4.37 10.70
CA MET A 1 9.93 3.18 10.35
C MET A 1 9.65 2.87 8.90
N ASP A 2 10.69 2.75 8.08
CA ASP A 2 10.55 2.58 6.63
C ASP A 2 10.66 1.10 6.26
N LYS A 3 9.72 0.60 5.46
CA LYS A 3 9.74 -0.76 4.93
C LYS A 3 9.62 -0.72 3.41
N ILE A 4 10.57 -1.35 2.72
CA ILE A 4 10.53 -1.54 1.27
C ILE A 4 9.66 -2.76 0.96
N VAL A 5 8.71 -2.62 0.03
CA VAL A 5 7.71 -3.66 -0.30
C VAL A 5 7.53 -3.77 -1.82
N PRO A 6 8.49 -4.30 -2.57
CA PRO A 6 8.37 -4.39 -4.03
C PRO A 6 7.35 -5.48 -4.41
N ALA A 7 6.41 -5.15 -5.29
CA ALA A 7 5.41 -6.04 -5.88
C ALA A 7 4.79 -5.39 -7.12
N ASP A 8 3.98 -6.12 -7.88
CA ASP A 8 3.20 -5.58 -8.99
C ASP A 8 1.89 -4.97 -8.44
N TYR A 9 1.81 -3.64 -8.39
CA TYR A 9 0.65 -2.89 -7.89
C TYR A 9 -0.18 -2.24 -9.00
N ASP A 10 0.29 -2.20 -10.24
CA ASP A 10 -0.48 -1.70 -11.38
C ASP A 10 -0.93 -2.78 -12.38
N GLY A 11 -0.53 -4.04 -12.16
CA GLY A 11 -0.98 -5.22 -12.89
C GLY A 11 -0.28 -5.41 -14.23
N ASP A 12 0.89 -4.82 -14.44
CA ASP A 12 1.63 -4.91 -15.70
C ASP A 12 2.62 -6.08 -15.78
N GLY A 13 2.70 -6.89 -14.72
CA GLY A 13 3.59 -8.05 -14.61
C GLY A 13 5.03 -7.70 -14.23
N LYS A 14 5.33 -6.45 -13.85
CA LYS A 14 6.63 -6.01 -13.34
C LYS A 14 6.53 -5.62 -11.88
N ALA A 15 7.66 -5.68 -11.19
CA ALA A 15 7.73 -5.21 -9.81
C ALA A 15 7.86 -3.68 -9.77
N ASP A 16 7.00 -3.05 -8.97
CA ASP A 16 7.04 -1.63 -8.67
C ASP A 16 7.94 -1.34 -7.47
N ILE A 17 8.43 -0.10 -7.39
CA ILE A 17 9.11 0.38 -6.19
C ILE A 17 8.04 0.86 -5.22
N ALA A 18 7.95 0.25 -4.03
CA ALA A 18 7.07 0.74 -2.98
C ALA A 18 7.76 0.81 -1.61
N VAL A 19 7.44 1.86 -0.85
CA VAL A 19 7.90 2.11 0.50
C VAL A 19 6.71 2.43 1.40
N LEU A 20 6.60 1.73 2.51
CA LEU A 20 5.70 2.06 3.62
C LEU A 20 6.50 2.87 4.65
N ARG A 21 6.17 4.15 4.79
CA ARG A 21 6.76 5.07 5.77
C ARG A 21 5.67 5.65 6.63
N ASP A 22 5.76 5.42 7.94
CA ASP A 22 4.86 5.97 8.95
C ASP A 22 3.36 5.77 8.64
N GLY A 23 3.02 4.62 8.04
CA GLY A 23 1.65 4.24 7.67
C GLY A 23 1.21 4.73 6.29
N ALA A 24 2.02 5.56 5.62
CA ALA A 24 1.80 6.02 4.25
C ALA A 24 2.55 5.15 3.25
N TRP A 25 1.87 4.78 2.17
CA TRP A 25 2.45 4.10 1.03
C TRP A 25 2.93 5.12 0.00
N HIS A 26 4.15 4.90 -0.48
CA HIS A 26 4.75 5.61 -1.60
C HIS A 26 5.08 4.58 -2.67
N LEU A 27 4.38 4.64 -3.81
CA LEU A 27 4.53 3.70 -4.91
C LEU A 27 5.03 4.44 -6.16
N GLN A 28 6.02 3.88 -6.82
CA GLN A 28 6.42 4.25 -8.18
C GLN A 28 6.11 3.05 -9.07
N ARG A 29 4.94 3.12 -9.72
CA ARG A 29 4.40 2.04 -10.53
C ARG A 29 4.98 2.08 -11.94
N SER A 30 5.35 0.93 -12.48
CA SER A 30 6.12 0.83 -13.73
C SER A 30 5.41 1.41 -14.94
N THR A 31 4.08 1.36 -14.98
CA THR A 31 3.29 1.88 -16.10
C THR A 31 2.33 3.00 -15.65
N ALA A 32 1.84 2.93 -14.41
CA ALA A 32 0.87 3.88 -13.88
C ALA A 32 1.48 5.08 -13.12
N GLY A 33 2.80 5.14 -12.98
CA GLY A 33 3.53 6.24 -12.34
C GLY A 33 3.32 6.34 -10.83
N PHE A 34 3.66 7.49 -10.25
CA PHE A 34 3.68 7.68 -8.80
C PHE A 34 2.28 7.68 -8.17
N ALA A 35 2.15 7.03 -7.02
CA ALA A 35 0.97 7.09 -6.17
C ALA A 35 1.37 7.18 -4.68
N GLY A 36 0.70 8.07 -3.94
CA GLY A 36 0.79 8.18 -2.48
C GLY A 36 -0.54 7.78 -1.85
N VAL A 37 -0.55 6.77 -0.99
CA VAL A 37 -1.78 6.24 -0.41
C VAL A 37 -1.64 6.07 1.10
N GLN A 38 -2.53 6.71 1.85
CA GLN A 38 -2.67 6.48 3.29
C GLN A 38 -3.87 5.56 3.52
N PHE A 39 -3.66 4.40 4.13
CA PHE A 39 -4.77 3.54 4.56
C PHE A 39 -5.12 3.84 6.01
N GLY A 40 -6.39 4.19 6.23
CA GLY A 40 -6.89 4.64 7.54
C GLY A 40 -6.41 6.05 7.91
N SER A 41 -7.30 6.86 8.49
CA SER A 41 -6.92 7.97 9.37
C SER A 41 -6.61 7.44 10.78
N ALA A 42 -5.91 8.23 11.60
CA ALA A 42 -5.64 7.92 13.01
C ALA A 42 -6.89 7.54 13.84
N ASN A 43 -8.10 7.79 13.32
CA ASN A 43 -9.36 7.55 14.00
C ASN A 43 -10.09 6.27 13.55
N TYR A 44 -9.59 5.53 12.54
CA TYR A 44 -10.21 4.27 12.15
C TYR A 44 -9.60 3.12 12.94
N LYS A 45 -10.38 2.58 13.89
CA LYS A 45 -10.09 1.29 14.50
C LYS A 45 -10.49 0.21 13.47
N PRO A 46 -9.56 -0.64 13.00
CA PRO A 46 -9.94 -1.74 12.13
C PRO A 46 -10.96 -2.61 12.88
N VAL A 47 -12.14 -2.78 12.30
CA VAL A 47 -13.15 -3.70 12.81
C VAL A 47 -12.64 -5.11 12.47
N PRO A 48 -12.45 -6.00 13.46
CA PRO A 48 -12.14 -7.39 13.18
C PRO A 48 -13.22 -7.96 12.25
N ASN A 49 -12.75 -8.59 11.19
CA ASN A 49 -13.53 -9.22 10.14
C ASN A 49 -14.72 -10.03 10.71
N ALA A 50 -15.95 -9.53 10.55
CA ALA A 50 -17.16 -10.20 11.00
C ALA A 50 -17.67 -11.26 10.00
N PHE A 51 -16.76 -11.94 9.30
CA PHE A 51 -17.13 -13.19 8.61
C PHE A 51 -16.83 -14.35 9.56
N VAL A 52 -17.71 -14.51 10.55
CA VAL A 52 -17.88 -15.79 11.25
C VAL A 52 -18.61 -16.70 10.27
N ARG A 53 -17.98 -17.82 9.88
CA ARG A 53 -18.65 -18.96 9.24
C ARG A 53 -19.15 -19.90 10.32
#